data_AF-A0A2A3T1P4-F1
#
_entry.id   AF-A0A2A3T1P4-F1
#
_cell.length_a   1.000
_cell.length_b   1.000
_cell.length_c   1.000
_cell.angle_alpha   90.00
_cell.angle_beta   90.00
_cell.angle_gamma   90.00
#
_symmetry.space_group_name_H-M   'P 1'
#
loop_
_entity.id
_entity.type
_entity.pdbx_description
1 polymer ?
#
loop_
_entity_poly.entity_id
_entity_poly.type
_entity_poly.pdbx_seq_one_letter_code
_entity_poly.pdbx_strand_id
1 'polypeptide(L)'
;ELELLEQKENLILIRVLCEAGTYIRKLIYDFGEILVHGATMIELRRTRVSQFHENYPLVTLHQIAVAFADWKDSKDDSKLSTMIHPIEHVLSEIKSVVIRDTAVDALCHGAQLAIPGILQISPNLQKEDLVGIYTQKGEIVALAQSLMSEDDIKENTKGYAFETKRIIMAPETYPKSWRSRSTIKENVTNT
;
A
#
# COMPACT_ATOMS: atom_id res chain seq x y z
N GLU A 1 -13.37 17.26 8.23
CA GLU A 1 -13.49 18.67 7.75
C GLU A 1 -14.78 18.82 6.96
N LEU A 2 -15.41 19.98 7.02
CA LEU A 2 -16.64 20.29 6.28
C LEU A 2 -16.56 21.74 5.80
N GLU A 3 -16.63 21.94 4.49
CA GLU A 3 -16.48 23.25 3.84
C GLU A 3 -17.67 23.50 2.90
N LEU A 4 -18.33 24.65 3.03
CA LEU A 4 -19.37 25.12 2.10
C LEU A 4 -18.68 25.84 0.93
N LEU A 5 -18.85 25.33 -0.29
CA LEU A 5 -18.22 25.89 -1.49
C LEU A 5 -19.15 26.88 -2.21
N GLU A 6 -20.40 26.49 -2.40
CA GLU A 6 -21.39 27.29 -3.13
C GLU A 6 -22.79 27.00 -2.59
N GLN A 7 -23.65 28.02 -2.62
CA GLN A 7 -25.07 27.87 -2.37
C GLN A 7 -25.86 28.67 -3.39
N LYS A 8 -26.83 28.02 -4.04
CA LYS A 8 -27.80 28.64 -4.93
C LYS A 8 -29.19 28.11 -4.58
N GLU A 9 -30.00 28.96 -3.95
CA GLU A 9 -31.32 28.58 -3.43
C GLU A 9 -31.24 27.35 -2.50
N ASN A 10 -31.86 26.23 -2.89
CA ASN A 10 -31.85 24.96 -2.18
C ASN A 10 -30.76 23.98 -2.65
N LEU A 11 -29.90 24.40 -3.59
CA LEU A 11 -28.73 23.64 -4.02
C LEU A 11 -27.51 24.08 -3.22
N ILE A 12 -26.89 23.12 -2.52
CA ILE A 12 -25.74 23.36 -1.66
C ILE A 12 -24.61 22.46 -2.13
N LEU A 13 -23.47 23.06 -2.48
CA LEU A 13 -22.24 22.36 -2.80
C LEU A 13 -21.31 22.42 -1.60
N ILE A 14 -20.97 21.25 -1.06
CA ILE A 14 -20.07 21.11 0.09
C ILE A 14 -18.90 20.19 -0.24
N ARG A 15 -17.75 20.44 0.37
CA ARG A 15 -16.62 19.54 0.42
C ARG A 15 -16.54 18.90 1.82
N VAL A 16 -16.33 17.58 1.84
CA VAL A 16 -16.23 16.81 3.08
C VAL A 16 -14.94 16.01 3.07
N LEU A 17 -14.12 16.16 4.11
CA LEU A 17 -13.04 15.22 4.44
C LEU A 17 -13.50 14.35 5.60
N CYS A 18 -13.58 13.05 5.35
CA CYS A 18 -14.09 12.06 6.28
C CYS A 18 -13.27 10.77 6.27
N GLU A 19 -13.45 9.95 7.31
CA GLU A 19 -12.84 8.63 7.41
C GLU A 19 -13.48 7.62 6.44
N ALA A 20 -12.74 6.57 6.12
CA ALA A 20 -13.23 5.47 5.30
C ALA A 20 -14.48 4.83 5.93
N GLY A 21 -15.48 4.51 5.09
CA GLY A 21 -16.76 3.95 5.55
C GLY A 21 -17.83 4.99 5.88
N THR A 22 -17.52 6.29 5.82
CA THR A 22 -18.53 7.35 5.99
C THR A 22 -19.53 7.36 4.82
N TYR A 23 -20.81 7.17 5.12
CA TYR A 23 -21.89 7.21 4.14
C TYR A 23 -22.36 8.65 3.89
N ILE A 24 -21.79 9.31 2.87
CA ILE A 24 -22.12 10.71 2.56
C ILE A 24 -23.62 10.94 2.35
N ARG A 25 -24.34 10.00 1.71
CA ARG A 25 -25.79 10.12 1.53
C ARG A 25 -26.54 10.21 2.86
N LYS A 26 -26.12 9.46 3.88
CA LYS A 26 -26.72 9.52 5.22
C LYS A 26 -26.35 10.82 5.93
N LEU A 27 -25.10 11.27 5.79
CA LEU A 27 -24.69 12.59 6.29
C LEU A 27 -25.57 13.73 5.75
N ILE A 28 -25.84 13.74 4.43
CA ILE A 28 -26.73 14.73 3.82
C ILE A 28 -28.16 14.60 4.35
N TYR A 29 -28.68 13.38 4.51
CA TYR A 29 -29.99 13.16 5.12
C TYR A 29 -30.05 13.76 6.54
N ASP A 30 -29.03 13.53 7.36
CA ASP A 30 -28.95 14.03 8.74
C ASP A 30 -28.88 15.56 8.79
N PHE A 31 -28.20 16.20 7.84
CA PHE A 31 -28.27 17.66 7.68
C PHE A 31 -29.70 18.13 7.38
N GLY A 32 -30.42 17.41 6.52
CA GLY A 32 -31.81 17.69 6.21
C GLY A 32 -32.73 17.65 7.43
N GLU A 33 -32.56 16.65 8.29
CA GLU A 33 -33.33 16.50 9.53
C GLU A 33 -33.07 17.66 10.50
N ILE A 34 -31.80 18.06 10.65
CA ILE A 34 -31.40 19.17 11.52
C ILE A 34 -31.93 20.51 10.98
N LEU A 35 -31.91 20.68 9.66
CA LEU A 35 -32.40 21.89 8.98
C LEU A 35 -33.93 21.90 8.83
N VAL A 36 -34.65 20.86 9.27
CA VAL A 36 -36.13 20.73 9.30
C VAL A 36 -36.82 20.64 7.93
N HIS A 37 -36.17 21.07 6.85
CA HIS A 37 -36.74 21.07 5.50
C HIS A 37 -36.48 19.77 4.74
N GLY A 38 -35.67 18.87 5.31
CA GLY A 38 -35.15 17.70 4.62
C GLY A 38 -34.03 18.06 3.63
N ALA A 39 -33.25 17.05 3.25
CA ALA A 39 -32.19 17.20 2.25
C ALA A 39 -31.96 15.84 1.56
N THR A 40 -31.60 15.90 0.28
CA THR A 40 -31.25 14.71 -0.49
C THR A 40 -29.99 14.98 -1.29
N MET A 41 -29.15 13.96 -1.42
CA MET A 41 -27.91 14.03 -2.18
C MET A 41 -28.23 13.88 -3.67
N ILE A 42 -27.96 14.94 -4.44
CA ILE A 42 -28.20 14.99 -5.89
C ILE A 42 -27.02 14.37 -6.64
N GLU A 43 -25.82 14.82 -6.32
CA GLU A 43 -24.57 14.35 -6.94
C GLU A 43 -23.50 14.11 -5.87
N LEU A 44 -22.57 13.23 -6.19
CA LEU A 44 -21.40 12.96 -5.36
C LEU A 44 -20.19 12.69 -6.24
N ARG A 45 -19.13 13.45 -6.01
CA ARG A 45 -17.83 13.24 -6.64
C ARG A 45 -16.78 13.05 -5.56
N ARG A 46 -16.07 11.91 -5.61
CA ARG A 46 -14.92 11.66 -4.74
C ARG A 46 -13.69 12.31 -5.34
N THR A 47 -13.15 13.32 -4.67
CA THR A 47 -12.02 14.13 -5.15
C THR A 47 -10.66 13.66 -4.60
N ARG A 48 -10.66 12.82 -3.55
CA ARG A 48 -9.43 12.29 -2.96
C ARG A 48 -9.63 10.91 -2.33
N VAL A 49 -8.61 10.05 -2.44
CA VAL A 49 -8.41 8.82 -1.67
C VAL A 49 -6.93 8.73 -1.30
N SER A 50 -6.56 8.92 -0.04
CA SER A 50 -5.15 8.97 0.41
C SER A 50 -4.32 9.94 -0.47
N GLN A 51 -3.19 9.54 -1.06
CA GLN A 51 -2.41 10.41 -1.97
C GLN A 51 -3.03 10.64 -3.36
N PHE A 52 -4.07 9.90 -3.75
CA PHE A 52 -4.72 10.09 -5.05
C PHE A 52 -5.76 11.22 -4.97
N HIS A 53 -5.47 12.37 -5.58
CA HIS A 53 -6.36 13.53 -5.61
C HIS A 53 -6.55 14.05 -7.04
N GLU A 54 -7.44 15.02 -7.26
CA GLU A 54 -7.74 15.51 -8.62
C GLU A 54 -6.57 16.18 -9.35
N ASN A 55 -5.61 16.76 -8.62
CA ASN A 55 -4.38 17.28 -9.22
C ASN A 55 -3.32 16.19 -9.51
N TYR A 56 -3.60 14.93 -9.14
CA TYR A 56 -2.80 13.77 -9.53
C TYR A 56 -3.16 13.41 -10.97
N PRO A 57 -2.28 12.78 -11.78
CA PRO A 57 -2.61 12.35 -13.14
C PRO A 57 -3.70 11.26 -13.15
N LEU A 58 -4.95 11.66 -12.98
CA LEU A 58 -6.12 10.79 -13.09
C LEU A 58 -6.40 10.50 -14.57
N VAL A 59 -6.62 9.23 -14.87
CA VAL A 59 -6.89 8.76 -16.23
C VAL A 59 -8.35 8.35 -16.38
N THR A 60 -8.92 8.63 -17.54
CA THR A 60 -10.25 8.18 -17.93
C THR A 60 -10.20 6.81 -18.58
N LEU A 61 -11.34 6.10 -18.59
CA LEU A 61 -11.47 4.82 -19.28
C LEU A 61 -11.12 4.92 -20.78
N HIS A 62 -11.47 6.04 -21.43
CA HIS A 62 -11.16 6.28 -22.83
C HIS A 62 -9.65 6.38 -23.07
N GLN A 63 -8.92 7.10 -22.21
CA GLN A 63 -7.45 7.23 -22.32
C GLN A 63 -6.75 5.87 -22.19
N ILE A 64 -7.15 5.06 -21.20
CA ILE A 64 -6.59 3.71 -21.02
C ILE A 64 -6.92 2.82 -22.23
N ALA A 65 -8.16 2.86 -22.74
CA ALA A 65 -8.57 2.03 -23.86
C ALA A 65 -7.78 2.34 -25.14
N VAL A 66 -7.55 3.63 -25.42
CA VAL A 66 -6.74 4.08 -26.57
C VAL A 66 -5.28 3.66 -26.38
N ALA A 67 -4.68 3.94 -25.22
CA ALA A 67 -3.29 3.56 -24.94
C ALA A 67 -3.07 2.04 -25.07
N PHE A 68 -4.05 1.23 -24.65
CA PHE A 68 -3.99 -0.22 -24.77
C PHE A 68 -4.13 -0.71 -26.22
N ALA A 69 -4.98 -0.07 -27.04
CA ALA A 69 -5.09 -0.38 -28.46
C ALA A 69 -3.77 -0.06 -29.19
N ASP A 70 -3.20 1.12 -28.94
CA ASP A 70 -1.92 1.55 -29.53
C ASP A 70 -0.78 0.56 -29.19
N TRP A 71 -0.71 0.13 -27.93
CA TRP A 71 0.28 -0.85 -27.48
C TRP A 71 0.11 -2.20 -28.18
N LYS A 72 -1.13 -2.65 -28.44
CA LYS A 72 -1.35 -3.93 -29.13
C LYS A 72 -0.74 -3.96 -30.52
N ASP A 73 -0.85 -2.84 -31.24
CA ASP A 73 -0.39 -2.72 -32.62
C ASP A 73 1.11 -2.41 -32.70
N SER A 74 1.59 -1.45 -31.91
CA SER A 74 2.97 -0.96 -31.96
C SER A 74 3.96 -1.74 -31.09
N LYS A 75 3.46 -2.44 -30.06
CA LYS A 75 4.26 -3.01 -28.95
C LYS A 75 5.03 -1.99 -28.11
N ASP A 76 4.76 -0.70 -28.27
CA ASP A 76 5.30 0.36 -27.43
C ASP A 76 4.40 0.58 -26.21
N ASP A 77 4.94 0.35 -25.01
CA ASP A 77 4.23 0.46 -23.73
C ASP A 77 4.38 1.85 -23.09
N SER A 78 5.14 2.77 -23.69
CA SER A 78 5.46 4.08 -23.11
C SER A 78 4.23 4.84 -22.59
N LYS A 79 3.11 4.81 -23.33
CA LYS A 79 1.84 5.44 -22.88
C LYS A 79 1.27 4.75 -21.66
N LEU A 80 1.20 3.42 -21.66
CA LEU A 80 0.63 2.63 -20.55
C LEU A 80 1.49 2.80 -19.28
N SER A 81 2.81 2.80 -19.42
CA SER A 81 3.75 2.94 -18.30
C SER A 81 3.66 4.30 -17.60
N THR A 82 3.10 5.34 -18.24
CA THR A 82 2.77 6.61 -17.58
C THR A 82 1.43 6.59 -16.81
N MET A 83 0.53 5.66 -17.15
CA MET A 83 -0.82 5.57 -16.58
C MET A 83 -0.93 4.50 -15.47
N ILE A 84 -0.11 3.46 -15.54
CA ILE A 84 -0.11 2.35 -14.59
C ILE A 84 1.01 2.59 -13.58
N HIS A 85 0.63 2.88 -12.35
CA HIS A 85 1.58 3.12 -11.28
C HIS A 85 1.96 1.83 -10.55
N PRO A 86 3.20 1.71 -10.06
CA PRO A 86 3.62 0.62 -9.19
C PRO A 86 2.81 0.61 -7.89
N ILE A 87 2.59 -0.56 -7.31
CA ILE A 87 1.80 -0.72 -6.07
C ILE A 87 2.46 -0.01 -4.88
N GLU A 88 3.77 0.15 -4.90
CA GLU A 88 4.55 0.93 -3.95
C GLU A 88 4.02 2.36 -3.83
N HIS A 89 3.48 2.91 -4.92
CA HIS A 89 2.89 4.23 -4.91
C HIS A 89 1.64 4.33 -4.03
N VAL A 90 0.84 3.25 -3.89
CA VAL A 90 -0.31 3.27 -2.96
C VAL A 90 0.15 3.16 -1.49
N LEU A 91 1.34 2.62 -1.26
CA LEU A 91 1.90 2.34 0.06
C LEU A 91 2.90 3.40 0.54
N SER A 92 2.98 4.57 -0.09
CA SER A 92 3.98 5.59 0.24
C SER A 92 3.84 6.18 1.65
N GLU A 93 2.65 6.10 2.25
CA GLU A 93 2.36 6.67 3.57
C GLU A 93 2.54 5.66 4.73
N ILE A 94 2.75 4.36 4.46
CA ILE A 94 2.96 3.38 5.53
C ILE A 94 4.42 3.35 5.97
N LYS A 95 4.66 3.05 7.25
CA LYS A 95 6.02 2.82 7.77
C LYS A 95 6.67 1.66 7.01
N SER A 96 7.99 1.72 6.87
CA SER A 96 8.76 0.81 6.03
C SER A 96 9.83 0.05 6.82
N VAL A 97 10.13 -1.16 6.35
CA VAL A 97 11.22 -2.00 6.83
C VAL A 97 12.00 -2.50 5.61
N VAL A 98 13.26 -2.11 5.48
CA VAL A 98 14.13 -2.59 4.40
C VAL A 98 14.85 -3.85 4.87
N ILE A 99 14.84 -4.90 4.04
CA ILE A 99 15.41 -6.20 4.39
C ILE A 99 16.59 -6.60 3.50
N ARG A 100 17.39 -7.54 3.99
CA ARG A 100 18.45 -8.20 3.21
C ARG A 100 17.85 -9.00 2.06
N ASP A 101 18.52 -9.00 0.91
CA ASP A 101 18.16 -9.82 -0.25
C ASP A 101 17.99 -11.31 0.11
N THR A 102 18.81 -11.82 1.02
CA THR A 102 18.76 -13.22 1.49
C THR A 102 17.48 -13.57 2.26
N ALA A 103 16.74 -12.57 2.77
CA ALA A 103 15.50 -12.77 3.51
C ALA A 103 14.26 -12.68 2.60
N VAL A 104 14.37 -12.09 1.41
CA VAL A 104 13.22 -11.77 0.52
C VAL A 104 12.45 -13.02 0.14
N ASP A 105 13.12 -14.00 -0.48
CA ASP A 105 12.42 -15.17 -1.01
C ASP A 105 11.89 -16.09 0.11
N ALA A 106 12.55 -16.09 1.29
CA ALA A 106 12.03 -16.80 2.46
C ALA A 106 10.70 -16.19 2.94
N LEU A 107 10.59 -14.85 2.96
CA LEU A 107 9.33 -14.15 3.24
C LEU A 107 8.27 -14.47 2.18
N CYS A 108 8.62 -14.49 0.89
CA CYS A 108 7.68 -14.85 -0.17
C CYS A 108 7.09 -16.27 0.00
N HIS A 109 7.81 -17.16 0.69
CA HIS A 109 7.35 -18.51 1.06
C HIS A 109 6.66 -18.58 2.44
N GLY A 110 6.34 -17.44 3.06
CA GLY A 110 5.57 -17.35 4.30
C GLY A 110 6.41 -17.33 5.59
N ALA A 111 7.73 -17.17 5.51
CA ALA A 111 8.55 -16.99 6.71
C ALA A 111 8.21 -15.67 7.43
N GLN A 112 8.46 -15.65 8.75
CA GLN A 112 8.38 -14.44 9.56
C GLN A 112 9.71 -13.69 9.51
N LEU A 113 9.67 -12.35 9.56
CA LEU A 113 10.88 -11.54 9.51
C LEU A 113 11.55 -11.47 10.88
N ALA A 114 12.73 -12.05 10.98
CA ALA A 114 13.57 -11.98 12.17
C ALA A 114 14.55 -10.79 12.11
N ILE A 115 14.98 -10.31 13.28
CA ILE A 115 15.89 -9.15 13.42
C ILE A 115 17.11 -9.20 12.48
N PRO A 116 17.84 -10.34 12.33
CA PRO A 116 19.02 -10.38 11.45
C PRO A 116 18.75 -10.07 9.97
N GLY A 117 17.50 -10.23 9.52
CA GLY A 117 17.07 -9.92 8.15
C GLY A 117 16.80 -8.45 7.88
N ILE A 118 16.72 -7.62 8.92
CA ILE A 118 16.43 -6.18 8.84
C ILE A 118 17.72 -5.41 8.52
N LEU A 119 17.61 -4.43 7.61
CA LEU A 119 18.65 -3.46 7.31
C LEU A 119 18.29 -2.06 7.85
N GLN A 120 17.03 -1.66 7.70
CA GLN A 120 16.55 -0.35 8.11
C GLN A 120 15.07 -0.43 8.50
N ILE A 121 14.66 0.41 9.45
CA ILE A 121 13.26 0.61 9.83
C ILE A 121 12.92 2.10 9.77
N SER A 122 11.65 2.42 9.53
CA SER A 122 11.15 3.79 9.69
C SER A 122 11.30 4.26 11.14
N PRO A 123 11.62 5.55 11.36
CA PRO A 123 11.75 6.11 12.70
C PRO A 123 10.42 6.09 13.46
N ASN A 124 10.50 6.05 14.78
CA ASN A 124 9.37 5.99 15.71
C ASN A 124 8.47 4.77 15.46
N LEU A 125 9.03 3.65 15.01
CA LEU A 125 8.27 2.40 14.86
C LEU A 125 7.75 1.93 16.23
N GLN A 126 6.45 1.71 16.32
CA GLN A 126 5.77 1.21 17.52
C GLN A 126 5.33 -0.23 17.31
N LYS A 127 5.14 -0.95 18.42
CA LYS A 127 4.49 -2.25 18.39
C LYS A 127 3.06 -2.11 17.83
N GLU A 128 2.61 -3.13 17.11
CA GLU A 128 1.34 -3.21 16.39
C GLU A 128 1.21 -2.34 15.13
N ASP A 129 2.22 -1.50 14.82
CA ASP A 129 2.21 -0.71 13.57
C ASP A 129 2.12 -1.62 12.34
N LEU A 130 1.29 -1.22 11.38
CA LEU A 130 1.29 -1.78 10.04
C LEU A 130 2.47 -1.22 9.24
N VAL A 131 3.31 -2.12 8.71
CA VAL A 131 4.49 -1.76 7.93
C VAL A 131 4.51 -2.44 6.56
N GLY A 132 5.16 -1.79 5.61
CA GLY A 132 5.60 -2.40 4.36
C GLY A 132 7.02 -2.94 4.50
N ILE A 133 7.23 -4.18 4.11
CA ILE A 133 8.56 -4.79 4.01
C ILE A 133 9.05 -4.60 2.58
N TYR A 134 10.21 -3.98 2.42
CA TYR A 134 10.78 -3.59 1.12
C TYR A 134 12.16 -4.19 0.87
N THR A 135 12.47 -4.42 -0.39
CA THR A 135 13.85 -4.69 -0.83
C THR A 135 14.69 -3.42 -0.77
N GLN A 136 16.01 -3.54 -0.88
CA GLN A 136 16.91 -2.39 -1.01
C GLN A 136 16.68 -1.58 -2.29
N LYS A 137 15.98 -2.16 -3.29
CA LYS A 137 15.59 -1.47 -4.53
C LYS A 137 14.26 -0.71 -4.39
N GLY A 138 13.61 -0.78 -3.24
CA GLY A 138 12.32 -0.14 -2.98
C GLY A 138 11.12 -0.96 -3.47
N GLU A 139 11.28 -2.25 -3.80
CA GLU A 139 10.17 -3.11 -4.20
C GLU A 139 9.43 -3.64 -2.96
N ILE A 140 8.10 -3.60 -2.94
CA ILE A 140 7.33 -4.14 -1.82
C ILE A 140 7.35 -5.67 -1.84
N VAL A 141 7.76 -6.27 -0.72
CA VAL A 141 7.77 -7.72 -0.50
C VAL A 141 6.46 -8.17 0.14
N ALA A 142 6.07 -7.50 1.24
CA ALA A 142 4.93 -7.89 2.06
C ALA A 142 4.41 -6.74 2.93
N LEU A 143 3.18 -6.87 3.41
CA LEU A 143 2.68 -6.13 4.57
C LEU A 143 2.83 -6.98 5.82
N ALA A 144 3.25 -6.35 6.90
CA ALA A 144 3.44 -7.01 8.19
C ALA A 144 3.04 -6.09 9.34
N GLN A 145 2.81 -6.69 10.50
CA GLN A 145 2.56 -5.99 11.74
C GLN A 145 3.81 -6.06 12.63
N SER A 146 4.21 -4.94 13.22
CA SER A 146 5.35 -4.91 14.12
C SER A 146 5.05 -5.63 15.43
N LEU A 147 5.89 -6.58 15.82
CA LEU A 147 5.82 -7.26 17.13
C LEU A 147 6.68 -6.54 18.19
N MET A 148 7.56 -5.65 17.74
CA MET A 148 8.58 -4.96 18.54
C MET A 148 8.57 -3.46 18.23
N SER A 149 8.99 -2.64 19.19
CA SER A 149 9.28 -1.21 18.94
C SER A 149 10.64 -1.01 18.27
N GLU A 150 10.93 0.21 17.84
CA GLU A 150 12.26 0.60 17.35
C GLU A 150 13.37 0.29 18.37
N ASP A 151 13.15 0.59 19.66
CA ASP A 151 14.13 0.37 20.71
C ASP A 151 14.35 -1.14 20.96
N ASP A 152 13.27 -1.92 20.99
CA ASP A 152 13.35 -3.38 21.13
C ASP A 152 14.18 -4.02 20.01
N ILE A 153 14.02 -3.56 18.76
CA ILE A 153 14.77 -4.07 17.60
C ILE A 153 16.26 -3.69 17.70
N LYS A 154 16.60 -2.54 18.29
CA LYS A 154 18.00 -2.11 18.49
C LYS A 154 18.68 -2.85 19.63
N GLU A 155 17.96 -3.12 20.71
CA GLU A 155 18.51 -3.77 21.91
C GLU A 155 18.65 -5.30 21.75
N ASN A 156 17.86 -5.91 20.87
CA ASN A 156 17.86 -7.36 20.65
C ASN A 156 18.58 -7.75 19.35
N THR A 157 19.17 -8.96 19.34
CA THR A 157 19.89 -9.49 18.15
C THR A 157 19.19 -10.68 17.51
N LYS A 158 18.14 -11.22 18.15
CA LYS A 158 17.40 -12.41 17.73
C LYS A 158 15.91 -12.26 18.03
N GLY A 159 15.10 -13.05 17.34
CA GLY A 159 13.64 -13.05 17.50
C GLY A 159 12.93 -12.55 16.24
N TYR A 160 11.64 -12.87 16.14
CA TYR A 160 10.76 -12.35 15.10
C TYR A 160 10.34 -10.94 15.46
N ALA A 161 10.67 -9.98 14.60
CA ALA A 161 10.35 -8.57 14.80
C ALA A 161 9.01 -8.19 14.16
N PHE A 162 8.58 -8.93 13.13
CA PHE A 162 7.35 -8.65 12.41
C PHE A 162 6.56 -9.92 12.14
N GLU A 163 5.24 -9.80 12.25
CA GLU A 163 4.29 -10.81 11.82
C GLU A 163 3.76 -10.48 10.41
N THR A 164 4.10 -11.32 9.43
CA THR A 164 3.63 -11.20 8.05
C THR A 164 2.10 -11.31 7.98
N LYS A 165 1.45 -10.28 7.42
CA LYS A 165 -0.01 -10.27 7.19
C LYS A 165 -0.38 -10.58 5.75
N ARG A 166 0.40 -10.09 4.78
CA ARG A 166 0.13 -10.29 3.36
C ARG A 166 1.42 -10.28 2.54
N ILE A 167 1.70 -11.36 1.83
CA ILE A 167 2.75 -11.39 0.80
C ILE A 167 2.23 -10.70 -0.46
N ILE A 168 3.08 -9.84 -1.05
CA ILE A 168 2.79 -9.13 -2.31
C ILE A 168 3.73 -9.63 -3.42
N MET A 169 5.03 -9.72 -3.15
CA MET A 169 6.02 -10.18 -4.12
C MET A 169 5.88 -11.69 -4.38
N ALA A 170 5.94 -12.08 -5.65
CA ALA A 170 5.90 -13.47 -6.05
C ALA A 170 7.15 -14.24 -5.56
N PRO A 171 6.99 -15.51 -5.14
CA PRO A 171 8.13 -16.40 -4.91
C PRO A 171 9.06 -16.47 -6.11
N GLU A 172 10.34 -16.71 -5.86
CA GLU A 172 11.39 -16.88 -6.87
C GLU A 172 11.75 -15.60 -7.65
N THR A 173 11.22 -14.45 -7.24
CA THR A 173 11.69 -13.12 -7.70
C THR A 173 13.14 -12.85 -7.27
N TYR A 174 13.52 -13.35 -6.08
CA TYR A 174 14.88 -13.34 -5.55
C TYR A 174 15.36 -14.79 -5.32
N PRO A 175 16.68 -15.06 -5.38
CA PRO A 175 17.20 -16.41 -5.23
C PRO A 175 17.05 -16.96 -3.80
N LYS A 176 16.77 -18.27 -3.72
CA LYS A 176 16.71 -19.03 -2.46
C LYS A 176 18.06 -18.99 -1.75
N SER A 177 18.09 -18.29 -0.62
CA SER A 177 19.32 -18.08 0.17
C SER A 177 19.35 -18.86 1.49
N TRP A 178 18.25 -19.53 1.86
CA TRP A 178 18.20 -20.40 3.03
C TRP A 178 18.55 -21.84 2.64
N ARG A 179 19.31 -22.51 3.50
CA ARG A 179 19.68 -23.91 3.28
C ARG A 179 18.54 -24.79 3.80
N SER A 180 18.03 -25.68 2.95
CA SER A 180 17.22 -26.81 3.43
C SER A 180 18.15 -27.93 3.90
N ARG A 181 17.67 -28.85 4.75
CA ARG A 181 18.44 -30.05 5.14
C ARG A 181 18.91 -30.88 3.93
N SER A 182 18.24 -30.76 2.79
CA SER A 182 18.59 -31.43 1.53
C SER A 182 19.88 -30.87 0.91
N THR A 183 20.06 -29.55 0.93
CA THR A 183 21.25 -28.87 0.37
C THR A 183 22.53 -29.20 1.14
N ILE A 184 22.42 -29.63 2.39
CA ILE A 184 23.55 -30.06 3.22
C ILE A 184 24.06 -31.44 2.78
N LYS A 185 23.18 -32.34 2.30
CA LYS A 185 23.58 -33.70 1.88
C LYS A 185 24.33 -33.70 0.54
N GLU A 186 23.93 -32.86 -0.41
CA GLU A 186 24.59 -32.78 -1.73
C GLU A 186 26.03 -32.25 -1.63
N ASN A 187 26.29 -31.28 -0.74
CA ASN A 187 27.65 -30.76 -0.55
C ASN A 187 28.58 -31.69 0.24
N VAL A 188 28.03 -32.60 1.05
CA VAL A 188 28.82 -33.62 1.77
C VAL A 188 29.13 -34.84 0.89
N THR A 189 28.37 -35.07 -0.18
CA THR A 189 28.65 -36.15 -1.16
C THR A 189 29.57 -35.71 -2.30
N ASN A 190 29.77 -34.40 -2.48
CA ASN A 190 30.66 -33.80 -3.49
C ASN A 190 32.00 -33.28 -2.91
N THR A 191 32.35 -33.63 -1.67
CA THR A 191 33.68 -33.47 -1.05
C THR A 191 34.22 -34.83 -0.66
#